data_AF-A0A8E1RJI1-F1
#
_entry.id   AF-A0A8E1RJI1-F1
#
_cell.length_a   1.000
_cell.length_b   1.000
_cell.length_c   1.000
_cell.angle_alpha   90.00
_cell.angle_beta   90.00
_cell.angle_gamma   90.00
#
_symmetry.space_group_name_H-M   'P 1'
#
loop_
_entity.id
_entity.type
_entity.pdbx_description
1 polymer ?
#
loop_
_entity_poly.entity_id
_entity_poly.type
_entity_poly.pdbx_seq_one_letter_code
_entity_poly.pdbx_strand_id
1 'polypeptide(L)'
;MPYKIQNTATRIIQKLYGNGSLDKAVLASARSGATINSQRAQRVWPIMMANLDDNMLSKTGEPTYAEIAIYAAIHFYAIYQQGKETMVSGPAGPAEDADGLQLFQALANLRKRDETRVALDRRVQAILGTTNINSVINGITHLIEILKANSNLPKIDFAKLAENLYWFQLSYEHANEVRLLWGQQYF
;
A
#
# COMPACT_ATOMS: atom_id res chain seq x y z
N MET A 1 -11.94 -12.43 -7.23
CA MET A 1 -11.91 -11.04 -6.73
C MET A 1 -10.51 -10.56 -6.35
N PRO A 2 -9.71 -11.27 -5.54
CA PRO A 2 -8.41 -10.78 -5.03
C PRO A 2 -7.38 -10.45 -6.13
N TYR A 3 -7.22 -11.35 -7.10
CA TYR A 3 -6.40 -11.13 -8.28
C TYR A 3 -6.81 -9.87 -9.08
N LYS A 4 -8.10 -9.51 -9.04
CA LYS A 4 -8.58 -8.27 -9.66
C LYS A 4 -8.15 -7.01 -8.89
N ILE A 5 -8.07 -7.07 -7.56
CA ILE A 5 -7.62 -5.94 -6.72
C ILE A 5 -6.16 -5.61 -7.05
N GLN A 6 -5.28 -6.62 -7.04
CA GLN A 6 -3.87 -6.44 -7.34
C GLN A 6 -3.68 -5.85 -8.75
N ASN A 7 -4.27 -6.47 -9.78
CA ASN A 7 -4.15 -5.97 -11.16
C ASN A 7 -4.68 -4.54 -11.32
N THR A 8 -5.78 -4.21 -10.65
CA THR A 8 -6.35 -2.86 -10.71
C THR A 8 -5.45 -1.83 -10.04
N ALA A 9 -4.91 -2.15 -8.86
CA ALA A 9 -3.94 -1.29 -8.18
C ALA A 9 -2.67 -1.09 -9.02
N THR A 10 -2.13 -2.15 -9.63
CA THR A 10 -0.98 -2.08 -10.55
C THR A 10 -1.26 -1.11 -11.69
N ARG A 11 -2.39 -1.27 -12.38
CA ARG A 11 -2.78 -0.41 -13.52
C ARG A 11 -2.90 1.06 -13.11
N ILE A 12 -3.49 1.36 -11.95
CA ILE A 12 -3.64 2.73 -11.47
C ILE A 12 -2.28 3.33 -11.13
N ILE A 13 -1.43 2.60 -10.40
CA ILE A 13 -0.07 3.06 -10.04
C ILE A 13 0.77 3.32 -11.29
N GLN A 14 0.72 2.45 -12.30
CA GLN A 14 1.40 2.66 -13.58
C GLN A 14 0.91 3.91 -14.31
N LYS A 15 -0.42 4.16 -14.33
CA LYS A 15 -0.98 5.38 -14.90
C LYS A 15 -0.54 6.64 -14.15
N LEU A 16 -0.45 6.58 -12.81
CA LEU A 16 0.04 7.68 -11.98
C LEU A 16 1.54 7.96 -12.20
N TYR A 17 2.32 6.91 -12.44
CA TYR A 17 3.73 7.04 -12.81
C TYR A 17 3.91 7.71 -14.18
N GLY A 18 3.03 7.38 -15.14
CA GLY A 18 2.98 8.02 -16.45
C GLY A 18 4.28 7.88 -17.25
N ASN A 19 4.98 6.75 -17.10
CA ASN A 19 6.32 6.52 -17.68
C ASN A 19 7.35 7.61 -17.30
N GLY A 20 7.27 8.15 -16.08
CA GLY A 20 8.13 9.23 -15.58
C GLY A 20 7.51 10.62 -15.68
N SER A 21 6.43 10.78 -16.46
CA SER A 21 5.61 12.00 -16.48
C SER A 21 4.56 11.96 -15.37
N LEU A 22 5.02 12.00 -14.13
CA LEU A 22 4.20 11.92 -12.91
C LEU A 22 3.12 13.01 -12.88
N ASP A 23 1.88 12.63 -12.58
CA ASP A 23 0.84 13.60 -12.18
C ASP A 23 1.13 14.07 -10.75
N LYS A 24 1.98 15.10 -10.65
CA LYS A 24 2.45 15.64 -9.36
C LYS A 24 1.30 16.12 -8.48
N ALA A 25 0.21 16.63 -9.07
CA ALA A 25 -0.94 17.15 -8.33
C ALA A 25 -1.76 16.02 -7.71
N VAL A 26 -2.02 14.95 -8.47
CA VAL A 26 -2.73 13.76 -7.98
C VAL A 26 -1.90 13.04 -6.92
N LEU A 27 -0.58 12.89 -7.12
CA LEU A 27 0.28 12.29 -6.10
C LEU A 27 0.39 13.14 -4.84
N ALA A 28 0.40 14.47 -4.95
CA ALA A 28 0.36 15.35 -3.78
C ALA A 28 -0.95 15.22 -3.00
N SER A 29 -2.07 15.16 -3.71
CA SER A 29 -3.40 14.89 -3.15
C SER A 29 -3.41 13.56 -2.40
N ALA A 30 -2.97 12.47 -3.04
CA ALA A 30 -2.87 11.14 -2.44
C ALA A 30 -2.01 11.14 -1.16
N ARG A 31 -0.84 11.78 -1.15
CA ARG A 31 0.01 11.88 0.05
C ARG A 31 -0.71 12.54 1.23
N SER A 32 -1.49 13.57 0.94
CA SER A 32 -2.12 14.41 1.97
C SER A 32 -3.44 13.85 2.51
N GLY A 33 -4.06 12.89 1.81
CA GLY A 33 -5.28 12.21 2.25
C GLY A 33 -4.99 10.75 2.62
N ALA A 34 -4.97 10.43 3.91
CA ALA A 34 -4.74 9.05 4.38
C ALA A 34 -5.88 8.07 4.03
N THR A 35 -7.11 8.61 3.87
CA THR A 35 -8.31 7.83 3.59
C THR A 35 -9.04 8.36 2.36
N ILE A 36 -9.77 7.48 1.68
CA ILE A 36 -10.48 7.81 0.44
C ILE A 36 -11.59 8.84 0.64
N ASN A 37 -12.21 8.88 1.82
CA ASN A 37 -13.26 9.84 2.18
C ASN A 37 -12.70 11.22 2.60
N SER A 38 -11.38 11.40 2.63
CA SER A 38 -10.78 12.71 2.89
C SER A 38 -11.09 13.68 1.75
N GLN A 39 -11.41 14.94 2.06
CA GLN A 39 -11.52 16.00 1.03
C GLN A 39 -10.22 16.10 0.19
N ARG A 40 -9.07 15.79 0.81
CA ARG A 40 -7.77 15.80 0.14
C ARG A 40 -7.58 14.67 -0.86
N ALA A 41 -8.43 13.65 -0.85
CA ALA A 41 -8.42 12.52 -1.79
C ALA A 41 -9.10 12.83 -3.13
N GLN A 42 -9.84 13.94 -3.23
CA GLN A 42 -10.72 14.26 -4.36
C GLN A 42 -10.05 14.23 -5.73
N ARG A 43 -8.77 14.61 -5.83
CA ARG A 43 -8.06 14.59 -7.12
C ARG A 43 -7.67 13.18 -7.56
N VAL A 44 -7.63 12.22 -6.64
CA VAL A 44 -7.36 10.80 -6.93
C VAL A 44 -8.60 10.09 -7.47
N TRP A 45 -9.80 10.52 -7.06
CA TRP A 45 -11.04 9.81 -7.40
C TRP A 45 -11.25 9.61 -8.90
N PRO A 46 -11.08 10.60 -9.81
CA PRO A 46 -11.37 10.39 -11.23
C PRO A 46 -10.54 9.26 -11.84
N ILE A 47 -9.23 9.25 -11.59
CA ILE A 47 -8.34 8.19 -12.11
C ILE A 47 -8.60 6.86 -11.43
N MET A 48 -8.85 6.84 -10.12
CA MET A 48 -9.13 5.60 -9.40
C MET A 48 -10.44 4.96 -9.86
N MET A 49 -11.54 5.71 -9.82
CA MET A 49 -12.89 5.22 -10.13
C MET A 49 -13.01 4.78 -11.59
N ALA A 50 -12.38 5.47 -12.54
CA ALA A 50 -12.35 5.09 -13.95
C ALA A 50 -11.62 3.75 -14.22
N ASN A 51 -10.91 3.21 -13.23
CA ASN A 51 -10.19 1.94 -13.36
C ASN A 51 -10.76 0.84 -12.45
N LEU A 52 -11.81 1.09 -11.67
CA LEU A 52 -12.47 0.07 -10.87
C LEU A 52 -13.54 -0.66 -11.70
N ASP A 53 -13.71 -1.96 -11.44
CA ASP A 53 -14.86 -2.71 -11.96
C ASP A 53 -16.15 -2.22 -11.25
N ASP A 54 -17.30 -2.30 -11.92
CA ASP A 54 -18.59 -1.83 -11.37
C ASP A 54 -18.96 -2.43 -10.02
N ASN A 55 -18.52 -3.67 -9.76
CA ASN A 55 -18.77 -4.40 -8.52
C ASN A 55 -17.81 -4.01 -7.38
N MET A 56 -16.78 -3.20 -7.65
CA MET A 56 -15.90 -2.61 -6.65
C MET A 56 -16.38 -1.23 -6.20
N LEU A 57 -17.20 -0.56 -7.01
CA LEU A 57 -17.65 0.81 -6.78
C LEU A 57 -18.80 0.87 -5.78
N SER A 58 -18.71 1.80 -4.83
CA SER A 58 -19.84 2.11 -3.95
C SER A 58 -21.02 2.66 -4.74
N LYS A 59 -22.23 2.33 -4.30
CA LYS A 59 -23.49 2.89 -4.80
C LYS A 59 -24.19 3.80 -3.79
N THR A 60 -23.63 3.92 -2.59
CA THR A 60 -24.23 4.65 -1.45
C THR A 60 -23.41 5.84 -0.99
N GLY A 61 -22.15 5.95 -1.44
CA GLY A 61 -21.19 6.96 -0.99
C GLY A 61 -20.32 6.50 0.18
N GLU A 62 -20.66 5.38 0.82
CA GLU A 62 -19.79 4.72 1.79
C GLU A 62 -18.74 3.87 1.04
N PRO A 63 -17.43 4.07 1.27
CA PRO A 63 -16.40 3.35 0.52
C PRO A 63 -16.48 1.83 0.70
N THR A 64 -16.35 1.09 -0.39
CA THR A 64 -16.23 -0.38 -0.34
C THR A 64 -14.85 -0.79 0.19
N TYR A 65 -14.71 -2.05 0.61
CA TYR A 65 -13.40 -2.61 0.98
C TYR A 65 -12.38 -2.54 -0.17
N ALA A 66 -12.83 -2.67 -1.41
CA ALA A 66 -11.98 -2.55 -2.60
C ALA A 66 -11.50 -1.11 -2.79
N GLU A 67 -12.40 -0.14 -2.65
CA GLU A 67 -12.08 1.29 -2.71
C GLU A 67 -11.08 1.68 -1.61
N ILE A 68 -11.31 1.27 -0.36
CA ILE A 68 -10.40 1.52 0.76
C ILE A 68 -9.02 0.94 0.48
N ALA A 69 -8.95 -0.33 0.06
CA ALA A 69 -7.70 -1.03 -0.17
C ALA A 69 -6.87 -0.44 -1.33
N ILE A 70 -7.52 -0.14 -2.46
CA ILE A 70 -6.86 0.41 -3.64
C ILE A 70 -6.42 1.85 -3.38
N TYR A 71 -7.24 2.66 -2.71
CA TYR A 71 -6.84 4.01 -2.32
C TYR A 71 -5.64 3.99 -1.35
N ALA A 72 -5.65 3.11 -0.35
CA ALA A 72 -4.52 2.98 0.58
C ALA A 72 -3.21 2.65 -0.15
N ALA A 73 -3.24 1.74 -1.12
CA ALA A 73 -2.07 1.44 -1.95
C ALA A 73 -1.58 2.64 -2.77
N ILE A 74 -2.49 3.44 -3.32
CA ILE A 74 -2.14 4.70 -4.01
C ILE A 74 -1.51 5.71 -3.05
N HIS A 75 -2.07 5.85 -1.84
CA HIS A 75 -1.55 6.72 -0.78
C HIS A 75 -0.11 6.33 -0.41
N PHE A 76 0.11 5.05 -0.13
CA PHE A 76 1.42 4.47 0.17
C PHE A 76 2.44 4.69 -0.95
N TYR A 77 2.06 4.38 -2.18
CA TYR A 77 2.89 4.61 -3.36
C TYR A 77 3.26 6.09 -3.49
N ALA A 78 2.29 7.00 -3.34
CA ALA A 78 2.52 8.43 -3.51
C ALA A 78 3.50 9.01 -2.47
N ILE A 79 3.50 8.47 -1.24
CA ILE A 79 4.49 8.80 -0.20
C ILE A 79 5.86 8.29 -0.60
N TYR A 80 5.96 7.02 -0.99
CA TYR A 80 7.22 6.36 -1.30
C TYR A 80 7.90 6.93 -2.56
N GLN A 81 7.12 7.27 -3.59
CA GLN A 81 7.58 7.81 -4.88
C GLN A 81 8.07 9.27 -4.78
N GLN A 82 7.65 10.02 -3.75
CA GLN A 82 7.95 11.45 -3.67
C GLN A 82 9.46 11.71 -3.61
N GLY A 83 9.94 12.53 -4.54
CA GLY A 83 11.36 12.90 -4.65
C GLY A 83 12.22 11.83 -5.33
N LYS A 84 11.60 10.82 -5.95
CA LYS A 84 12.29 9.76 -6.70
C LYS A 84 11.99 9.90 -8.18
N GLU A 85 13.05 9.85 -8.99
CA GLU A 85 12.98 9.93 -10.45
C GLU A 85 12.53 8.61 -11.07
N THR A 86 12.96 7.49 -10.49
CA THR A 86 12.60 6.14 -10.95
C THR A 86 11.39 5.58 -10.22
N MET A 87 10.68 4.66 -10.86
CA MET A 87 9.51 3.99 -10.28
C MET A 87 9.91 3.17 -9.05
N VAL A 88 9.26 3.44 -7.92
CA VAL A 88 9.52 2.72 -6.66
C VAL A 88 8.57 1.55 -6.40
N SER A 89 7.68 1.27 -7.35
CA SER A 89 6.76 0.13 -7.29
C SER A 89 7.18 -0.92 -8.31
N GLY A 90 7.09 -2.19 -7.92
CA GLY A 90 7.41 -3.35 -8.75
C GLY A 90 6.77 -4.61 -8.15
N PRO A 91 6.39 -5.59 -8.98
CA PRO A 91 5.78 -6.83 -8.50
C PRO A 91 6.79 -7.66 -7.69
N ALA A 92 6.30 -8.34 -6.67
CA ALA A 92 7.09 -9.30 -5.89
C ALA A 92 6.69 -10.74 -6.24
N GLY A 93 7.62 -11.69 -6.10
CA GLY A 93 7.35 -13.11 -6.28
C GLY A 93 8.34 -13.81 -7.22
N PRO A 94 8.02 -15.03 -7.69
CA PRO A 94 8.92 -15.84 -8.52
C PRO A 94 8.87 -15.51 -10.01
N ALA A 95 8.07 -14.53 -10.42
CA ALA A 95 7.97 -14.14 -11.83
C ALA A 95 9.31 -13.56 -12.32
N GLU A 96 9.65 -13.79 -13.58
CA GLU A 96 10.93 -13.37 -14.17
C GLU A 96 11.10 -11.84 -14.19
N ASP A 97 9.98 -11.11 -14.29
CA ASP A 97 9.91 -9.65 -14.25
C ASP A 97 9.71 -9.08 -12.83
N ALA A 98 9.70 -9.92 -11.79
CA ALA A 98 9.57 -9.47 -10.40
C ALA A 98 10.86 -8.80 -9.91
N ASP A 99 10.79 -7.49 -9.74
CA ASP A 99 11.91 -6.65 -9.25
C ASP A 99 11.60 -5.91 -7.94
N GLY A 100 10.46 -6.23 -7.32
CA GLY A 100 10.00 -5.67 -6.06
C GLY A 100 10.00 -6.66 -4.90
N LEU A 101 9.79 -6.12 -3.70
CA LEU A 101 9.59 -6.88 -2.46
C LEU A 101 8.20 -6.61 -1.88
N GLN A 102 7.65 -7.57 -1.13
CA GLN A 102 6.53 -7.26 -0.25
C GLN A 102 7.01 -6.37 0.91
N LEU A 103 6.15 -5.46 1.37
CA LEU A 103 6.54 -4.45 2.36
C LEU A 103 7.19 -5.05 3.62
N PHE A 104 6.60 -6.09 4.18
CA PHE A 104 7.11 -6.71 5.42
C PHE A 104 8.43 -7.43 5.22
N GLN A 105 8.72 -7.95 4.02
CA GLN A 105 10.04 -8.48 3.66
C GLN A 105 11.09 -7.36 3.55
N ALA A 106 10.73 -6.22 2.96
CA ALA A 106 11.60 -5.05 2.90
C ALA A 106 11.93 -4.52 4.31
N LEU A 107 10.95 -4.51 5.21
CA LEU A 107 11.14 -4.14 6.61
C LEU A 107 11.99 -5.16 7.37
N ALA A 108 11.87 -6.46 7.09
CA ALA A 108 12.74 -7.49 7.66
C ALA A 108 14.21 -7.27 7.29
N ASN A 109 14.48 -6.83 6.05
CA ASN A 109 15.84 -6.47 5.62
C ASN A 109 16.37 -5.25 6.39
N LEU A 110 15.53 -4.24 6.62
CA LEU A 110 15.91 -3.06 7.40
C LEU A 110 16.16 -3.41 8.87
N ARG A 111 15.32 -4.28 9.45
CA ARG A 111 15.39 -4.78 10.84
C ARG A 111 16.73 -5.43 11.20
N LYS A 112 17.50 -5.92 10.22
CA LYS A 112 18.84 -6.50 10.44
C LYS A 112 19.84 -5.51 11.07
N ARG A 113 19.55 -4.21 11.06
CA ARG A 113 20.34 -3.17 11.74
C ARG A 113 19.87 -3.01 13.18
N ASP A 114 20.78 -3.20 14.14
CA ASP A 114 20.48 -3.14 15.58
C ASP A 114 19.81 -1.83 16.02
N GLU A 115 20.26 -0.70 15.47
CA GLU A 115 19.73 0.65 15.74
C GLU A 115 18.23 0.81 15.40
N THR A 116 17.73 0.09 14.39
CA THR A 116 16.32 0.20 13.94
C THR A 116 15.43 -0.92 14.48
N ARG A 117 16.02 -2.05 14.88
CA ARG A 117 15.31 -3.30 15.20
C ARG A 117 14.21 -3.13 16.24
N VAL A 118 14.53 -2.57 17.41
CA VAL A 118 13.55 -2.42 18.52
C VAL A 118 12.42 -1.48 18.12
N ALA A 119 12.73 -0.40 17.40
CA ALA A 119 11.76 0.59 16.97
C ALA A 119 10.82 0.06 15.87
N LEU A 120 11.33 -0.78 14.96
CA LEU A 120 10.53 -1.45 13.93
C LEU A 120 9.68 -2.58 14.52
N ASP A 121 10.25 -3.43 15.39
CA ASP A 121 9.53 -4.55 16.01
C ASP A 121 8.29 -4.04 16.77
N ARG A 122 8.40 -2.95 17.53
CA ARG A 122 7.26 -2.33 18.22
C ARG A 122 6.16 -1.86 17.28
N ARG A 123 6.51 -1.23 16.15
CA ARG A 123 5.54 -0.70 15.17
C ARG A 123 4.85 -1.82 14.41
N VAL A 124 5.61 -2.84 14.01
CA VAL A 124 5.03 -4.01 13.35
C VAL A 124 4.12 -4.78 14.30
N GLN A 125 4.53 -5.01 15.55
CA GLN A 125 3.67 -5.66 16.56
C GLN A 125 2.37 -4.88 16.78
N ALA A 126 2.40 -3.55 16.79
CA ALA A 126 1.19 -2.74 16.90
C ALA A 126 0.21 -2.95 15.72
N ILE A 127 0.73 -3.11 14.50
CA ILE A 127 -0.08 -3.41 13.31
C ILE A 127 -0.66 -4.83 13.38
N LEU A 128 0.13 -5.81 13.83
CA LEU A 128 -0.35 -7.18 14.02
C LEU A 128 -1.39 -7.28 15.16
N GLY A 129 -1.35 -6.37 16.13
CA GLY A 129 -2.27 -6.36 17.27
C GLY A 129 -3.63 -5.72 16.99
N THR A 130 -3.77 -4.90 15.93
CA THR A 130 -5.01 -4.16 15.68
C THR A 130 -5.97 -4.91 14.73
N THR A 131 -7.27 -4.65 14.89
CA THR A 131 -8.34 -5.12 13.98
C THR A 131 -8.94 -3.98 13.15
N ASN A 132 -8.54 -2.73 13.41
CA ASN A 132 -9.09 -1.56 12.75
C ASN A 132 -8.29 -1.22 11.49
N ILE A 133 -8.96 -1.21 10.33
CA ILE A 133 -8.31 -0.93 9.03
C ILE A 133 -7.65 0.46 8.98
N ASN A 134 -8.24 1.49 9.58
CA ASN A 134 -7.64 2.83 9.60
C ASN A 134 -6.36 2.84 10.46
N SER A 135 -6.35 2.13 11.57
CA SER A 135 -5.14 1.96 12.40
C SER A 135 -4.04 1.21 11.65
N VAL A 136 -4.40 0.16 10.89
CA VAL A 136 -3.46 -0.56 10.01
C VAL A 136 -2.88 0.37 8.94
N ILE A 137 -3.73 1.13 8.23
CA ILE A 137 -3.30 2.06 7.18
C ILE A 137 -2.34 3.11 7.76
N ASN A 138 -2.69 3.74 8.88
CA ASN A 138 -1.83 4.72 9.54
C ASN A 138 -0.49 4.11 10.00
N GLY A 139 -0.51 2.91 10.57
CA GLY A 139 0.70 2.20 10.98
C GLY A 139 1.61 1.89 9.79
N ILE A 140 1.05 1.41 8.68
CA ILE A 140 1.78 1.13 7.44
C ILE A 140 2.34 2.42 6.83
N THR A 141 1.59 3.52 6.84
CA THR A 141 2.09 4.83 6.39
C THR A 141 3.40 5.19 7.11
N HIS A 142 3.45 5.05 8.43
CA HIS A 142 4.67 5.30 9.20
C HIS A 142 5.81 4.33 8.86
N LEU A 143 5.52 3.06 8.61
CA LEU A 143 6.56 2.10 8.19
C LEU A 143 7.14 2.43 6.81
N ILE A 144 6.30 2.90 5.88
CA ILE A 144 6.74 3.36 4.56
C ILE A 144 7.61 4.60 4.67
N GLU A 145 7.27 5.56 5.54
CA GLU A 145 8.10 6.75 5.78
C GLU A 145 9.48 6.37 6.32
N ILE A 146 9.55 5.42 7.26
CA ILE A 146 10.81 4.89 7.78
C ILE A 146 11.61 4.22 6.66
N LEU A 147 10.97 3.35 5.86
CA LEU A 147 11.64 2.68 4.75
C LEU A 147 12.15 3.68 3.70
N LYS A 148 11.38 4.74 3.42
CA LYS A 148 11.76 5.79 2.47
C LYS A 148 12.97 6.60 2.91
N ALA A 149 13.14 6.81 4.22
CA ALA A 149 14.25 7.56 4.79
C ALA A 149 15.60 6.82 4.69
N ASN A 150 15.60 5.53 4.33
CA ASN A 150 16.81 4.73 4.19
C ASN A 150 17.46 4.89 2.81
N SER A 151 18.80 4.81 2.76
CA SER A 151 19.58 5.10 1.54
C SER A 151 19.38 4.09 0.40
N ASN A 152 19.11 2.82 0.72
CA ASN A 152 18.85 1.77 -0.25
C ASN A 152 17.35 1.45 -0.27
N LEU A 153 16.61 2.02 -1.21
CA LEU A 153 15.17 1.82 -1.34
C LEU A 153 14.87 0.69 -2.34
N PRO A 154 14.40 -0.48 -1.89
CA PRO A 154 13.88 -1.50 -2.80
C PRO A 154 12.56 -1.03 -3.43
N LYS A 155 12.22 -1.57 -4.60
CA LYS A 155 10.84 -1.44 -5.11
C LYS A 155 9.88 -2.23 -4.23
N ILE A 156 8.67 -1.71 -4.07
CA ILE A 156 7.63 -2.32 -3.24
C ILE A 156 6.40 -2.71 -4.05
N ASP A 157 5.88 -3.90 -3.79
CA ASP A 157 4.64 -4.38 -4.37
C ASP A 157 3.43 -3.81 -3.62
N PHE A 158 3.11 -2.54 -3.89
CA PHE A 158 1.94 -1.86 -3.33
C PHE A 158 0.63 -2.49 -3.81
N ALA A 159 0.62 -3.13 -4.97
CA ALA A 159 -0.56 -3.82 -5.48
C ALA A 159 -0.88 -5.07 -4.65
N LYS A 160 0.14 -5.84 -4.25
CA LYS A 160 -0.03 -6.96 -3.31
C LYS A 160 -0.49 -6.47 -1.94
N LEU A 161 0.01 -5.32 -1.50
CA LEU A 161 -0.46 -4.70 -0.27
C LEU A 161 -1.93 -4.28 -0.34
N ALA A 162 -2.41 -3.80 -1.49
CA ALA A 162 -3.84 -3.54 -1.72
C ALA A 162 -4.66 -4.84 -1.55
N GLU A 163 -4.22 -5.95 -2.14
CA GLU A 163 -4.90 -7.24 -1.98
C GLU A 163 -4.94 -7.69 -0.51
N ASN A 164 -3.84 -7.54 0.22
CA ASN A 164 -3.79 -7.88 1.65
C ASN A 164 -4.77 -7.03 2.46
N LEU A 165 -4.84 -5.71 2.20
CA LEU A 165 -5.78 -4.83 2.89
C LEU A 165 -7.24 -5.13 2.52
N TYR A 166 -7.52 -5.54 1.28
CA TYR A 166 -8.85 -6.00 0.90
C TYR A 166 -9.26 -7.22 1.72
N TRP A 167 -8.40 -8.25 1.77
CA TRP A 167 -8.65 -9.45 2.57
C TRP A 167 -8.80 -9.17 4.05
N PHE A 168 -7.96 -8.28 4.59
CA PHE A 168 -8.00 -7.89 6.00
C PHE A 168 -9.38 -7.35 6.44
N GLN A 169 -10.11 -6.73 5.52
CA GLN A 169 -11.42 -6.14 5.82
C GLN A 169 -12.60 -7.13 5.75
N LEU A 170 -12.44 -8.29 5.10
CA LEU A 170 -13.57 -9.18 4.80
C LEU A 170 -14.12 -9.91 6.03
N SER A 171 -13.23 -10.42 6.89
CA SER A 171 -13.62 -11.10 8.13
C SER A 171 -12.47 -11.14 9.12
N TYR A 172 -12.76 -11.53 10.35
CA TYR A 172 -11.75 -11.72 11.38
C TYR A 172 -10.76 -12.85 11.01
N GLU A 173 -11.22 -13.94 10.38
CA GLU A 173 -10.33 -15.02 9.93
C GLU A 173 -9.35 -14.52 8.87
N HIS A 174 -9.83 -13.85 7.82
CA HIS A 174 -8.96 -13.29 6.78
C HIS A 174 -7.99 -12.23 7.33
N ALA A 175 -8.44 -11.42 8.30
CA ALA A 175 -7.55 -10.49 9.00
C ALA A 175 -6.43 -11.22 9.76
N ASN A 176 -6.71 -12.37 10.39
CA ASN A 176 -5.68 -13.18 11.04
C ASN A 176 -4.71 -13.80 10.04
N GLU A 177 -5.20 -14.30 8.90
CA GLU A 177 -4.35 -14.85 7.84
C GLU A 177 -3.38 -13.79 7.29
N VAL A 178 -3.87 -12.58 7.04
CA VAL A 178 -3.04 -11.45 6.59
C VAL A 178 -2.00 -11.08 7.65
N ARG A 179 -2.39 -11.04 8.93
CA ARG A 179 -1.45 -10.77 10.04
C ARG A 179 -0.39 -11.85 10.16
N LEU A 180 -0.76 -13.11 10.05
CA LEU A 180 0.18 -14.23 10.06
C LEU A 180 1.15 -14.12 8.88
N LEU A 181 0.65 -13.84 7.68
CA LEU A 181 1.48 -13.62 6.49
C LEU A 181 2.49 -12.48 6.71
N TRP A 182 2.05 -11.34 7.22
CA TRP A 182 2.94 -10.22 7.52
C TRP A 182 3.97 -10.56 8.60
N GLY A 183 3.57 -11.32 9.62
CA GLY A 183 4.48 -11.84 10.64
C GLY A 183 5.55 -12.77 10.05
N GLN A 184 5.16 -13.71 9.20
CA GLN A 184 6.07 -14.64 8.51
C GLN A 184 7.03 -13.94 7.55
N GLN A 185 6.61 -12.82 6.96
CA GLN A 185 7.47 -12.01 6.09
C GLN A 185 8.46 -11.15 6.88
N TYR A 186 8.10 -10.75 8.10
CA TYR A 186 8.86 -9.78 8.89
C TYR A 186 9.88 -10.40 9.86
N PHE A 187 9.52 -11.50 10.51
CA PHE A 187 10.32 -12.14 11.56
C PHE A 187 11.23 -13.24 11.02
#